data_AF-A0A5Q0GHJ5-F1
#
_entry.id   AF-A0A5Q0GHJ5-F1
#
_cell.length_a   1.000
_cell.length_b   1.000
_cell.length_c   1.000
_cell.angle_alpha   90.00
_cell.angle_beta   90.00
_cell.angle_gamma   90.00
#
_symmetry.space_group_name_H-M   'P 1'
#
loop_
_entity.id
_entity.type
_entity.pdbx_description
1 polymer ?
#
loop_
_entity_poly.entity_id
_entity_poly.type
_entity_poly.pdbx_seq_one_letter_code
_entity_poly.pdbx_strand_id
1 'polypeptide(L)'
;MNNSIRINENLTTTGQVIPEQLEQASQEGFKSVLNLRSPDELGFSHNEQQVAEALGLKYVNVPLKLEDLNEELITEVLKALKTLPKPTLVHCAAAMRSTGIALLSIAVEEGLTPEQTLAKARNLGFSVFEHSFVSQRLKNLLVDYLNKHSKVAVGTI
;
A
#
# COMPACT_ATOMS: atom_id res chain seq x y z
N MET A 1 7.89 4.79 -14.34
CA MET A 1 7.05 5.89 -13.80
C MET A 1 7.90 6.84 -12.93
N ASN A 2 7.67 8.16 -12.95
CA ASN A 2 8.35 9.09 -12.04
C ASN A 2 7.74 9.03 -10.62
N ASN A 3 8.57 9.12 -9.56
CA ASN A 3 8.17 9.13 -8.15
C ASN A 3 7.42 7.86 -7.65
N SER A 4 7.67 6.70 -8.25
CA SER A 4 7.21 5.41 -7.72
C SER A 4 8.28 4.73 -6.86
N ILE A 5 7.86 4.09 -5.77
CA ILE A 5 8.73 3.30 -4.89
C ILE A 5 8.51 1.83 -5.21
N ARG A 6 9.53 1.16 -5.74
CA ARG A 6 9.48 -0.30 -5.95
C ARG A 6 9.75 -0.99 -4.62
N ILE A 7 8.73 -1.68 -4.12
CA ILE A 7 8.77 -2.36 -2.83
C ILE A 7 9.37 -3.77 -2.98
N ASN A 8 8.94 -4.50 -4.01
CA ASN A 8 9.57 -5.73 -4.49
C ASN A 8 9.20 -5.96 -5.98
N GLU A 9 9.37 -7.18 -6.50
CA GLU A 9 9.02 -7.50 -7.90
C GLU A 9 7.52 -7.49 -8.18
N ASN A 10 6.70 -7.70 -7.15
CA ASN A 10 5.25 -7.86 -7.25
C ASN A 10 4.48 -6.61 -6.80
N LEU A 11 5.16 -5.61 -6.23
CA LEU A 11 4.53 -4.49 -5.55
C LEU A 11 5.32 -3.20 -5.76
N THR A 12 4.62 -2.18 -6.26
CA THR A 12 5.13 -0.82 -6.42
C THR A 12 4.11 0.17 -5.87
N THR A 13 4.58 1.22 -5.22
CA THR A 13 3.71 2.27 -4.66
C THR A 13 3.98 3.62 -5.33
N THR A 14 2.96 4.47 -5.40
CA THR A 14 3.10 5.84 -5.90
C THR A 14 2.05 6.80 -5.33
N GLY A 15 2.14 8.08 -5.68
CA GLY A 15 1.14 9.11 -5.44
C GLY A 15 0.03 9.09 -6.49
N GLN A 16 -0.72 10.18 -6.67
CA GLN A 16 -1.83 10.18 -7.62
C GLN A 16 -1.34 9.79 -9.02
N VAL A 17 -2.05 8.86 -9.65
CA VAL A 17 -1.78 8.45 -11.04
C VAL A 17 -2.60 9.29 -12.02
N ILE A 18 -2.04 9.51 -13.21
CA ILE A 18 -2.74 10.07 -14.36
C ILE A 18 -2.87 9.02 -15.48
N PRO A 19 -3.75 9.19 -16.49
CA PRO A 19 -3.95 8.21 -17.55
C PRO A 19 -2.66 7.73 -18.23
N GLU A 20 -1.72 8.64 -18.49
CA GLU A 20 -0.44 8.34 -19.13
C GLU A 20 0.43 7.43 -18.25
N GLN A 21 0.33 7.55 -16.92
CA GLN A 21 1.04 6.67 -15.99
C GLN A 21 0.37 5.30 -15.88
N LEU A 22 -0.95 5.20 -16.05
CA LEU A 22 -1.64 3.91 -16.16
C LEU A 22 -1.25 3.18 -17.44
N GLU A 23 -1.14 3.91 -18.56
CA GLU A 23 -0.66 3.35 -19.82
C GLU A 23 0.77 2.83 -19.66
N GLN A 24 1.66 3.65 -19.10
CA GLN A 24 3.03 3.23 -18.77
C GLN A 24 3.05 2.00 -17.87
N ALA A 25 2.21 1.93 -16.84
CA ALA A 25 2.14 0.77 -15.95
C ALA A 25 1.71 -0.51 -16.70
N SER A 26 0.72 -0.41 -17.61
CA SER A 26 0.34 -1.54 -18.45
C SER A 26 1.49 -2.03 -19.32
N GLN A 27 2.22 -1.10 -19.97
CA GLN A 27 3.40 -1.40 -20.79
C GLN A 27 4.56 -1.99 -19.97
N GLU A 28 4.77 -1.54 -18.74
CA GLU A 28 5.75 -2.08 -17.79
C GLU A 28 5.35 -3.46 -17.22
N GLY A 29 4.16 -3.96 -17.58
CA GLY A 29 3.71 -5.32 -17.27
C GLY A 29 2.92 -5.46 -15.97
N PHE A 30 2.55 -4.34 -15.32
CA PHE A 30 1.62 -4.39 -14.19
C PHE A 30 0.31 -5.05 -14.59
N LYS A 31 -0.30 -5.76 -13.65
CA LYS A 31 -1.55 -6.50 -13.87
C LYS A 31 -2.72 -5.91 -13.10
N SER A 32 -2.45 -5.05 -12.13
CA SER A 32 -3.48 -4.44 -11.31
C SER A 32 -3.10 -3.10 -10.70
N VAL A 33 -4.13 -2.34 -10.35
CA VAL A 33 -4.06 -1.06 -9.64
C VAL A 33 -4.95 -1.13 -8.40
N LEU A 34 -4.39 -0.73 -7.25
CA LEU A 34 -5.12 -0.53 -6.00
C LEU A 34 -5.11 0.96 -5.65
N ASN A 35 -6.27 1.60 -5.72
CA ASN A 35 -6.46 3.00 -5.35
C ASN A 35 -6.93 3.08 -3.88
N LEU A 36 -6.14 3.71 -3.02
CA LEU A 36 -6.46 3.90 -1.59
C LEU A 36 -7.14 5.25 -1.31
N ARG A 37 -7.42 6.05 -2.32
CA ARG A 37 -8.09 7.35 -2.17
C ARG A 37 -9.59 7.15 -2.00
N SER A 38 -10.17 8.02 -1.19
CA SER A 38 -11.62 8.14 -1.09
C SER A 38 -12.18 8.99 -2.23
N PRO A 39 -13.37 8.66 -2.80
CA PRO A 39 -14.01 9.44 -3.86
C PRO A 39 -14.28 10.92 -3.52
N ASP A 40 -14.37 11.26 -2.25
CA ASP A 40 -14.55 12.62 -1.71
C ASP A 40 -13.23 13.40 -1.56
N GLU A 41 -12.08 12.80 -1.85
CA GLU A 41 -10.80 13.53 -1.80
C GLU A 41 -10.59 14.44 -3.01
N LEU A 42 -10.04 15.64 -2.77
CA LEU A 42 -9.65 16.57 -3.84
C LEU A 42 -8.66 15.91 -4.81
N GLY A 43 -8.99 15.88 -6.10
CA GLY A 43 -8.15 15.30 -7.15
C GLY A 43 -8.34 13.79 -7.32
N PHE A 44 -9.36 13.19 -6.72
CA PHE A 44 -9.80 11.85 -7.09
C PHE A 44 -10.26 11.83 -8.55
N SER A 45 -9.79 10.85 -9.32
CA SER A 45 -10.19 10.66 -10.72
C SER A 45 -11.33 9.66 -10.82
N HIS A 46 -12.55 10.15 -11.12
CA HIS A 46 -13.74 9.30 -11.24
C HIS A 46 -13.71 8.35 -12.45
N ASN A 47 -12.89 8.65 -13.46
CA ASN A 47 -12.72 7.82 -14.65
C ASN A 47 -11.51 6.86 -14.56
N GLU A 48 -10.73 6.88 -13.47
CA GLU A 48 -9.51 6.08 -13.31
C GLU A 48 -9.78 4.58 -13.50
N GLN A 49 -10.88 4.07 -12.95
CA GLN A 49 -11.28 2.67 -13.11
C GLN A 49 -11.47 2.31 -14.59
N GLN A 50 -12.26 3.11 -15.31
CA GLN A 50 -12.54 2.88 -16.73
C GLN A 50 -11.26 2.90 -17.56
N VAL A 51 -10.36 3.84 -17.28
CA VAL A 51 -9.06 3.96 -17.97
C VAL A 51 -8.17 2.76 -17.67
N ALA A 52 -8.05 2.36 -16.40
CA ALA A 52 -7.24 1.21 -16.00
C ALA A 52 -7.76 -0.09 -16.64
N GLU A 53 -9.06 -0.33 -16.61
CA GLU A 53 -9.68 -1.53 -17.18
C GLU A 53 -9.54 -1.56 -18.71
N ALA A 54 -9.66 -0.42 -19.39
CA ALA A 54 -9.42 -0.31 -20.83
C ALA A 54 -7.97 -0.66 -21.24
N LEU A 55 -7.02 -0.47 -20.31
CA LEU A 55 -5.61 -0.83 -20.48
C LEU A 55 -5.28 -2.26 -20.04
N GLY A 56 -6.29 -3.07 -19.69
CA GLY A 56 -6.13 -4.45 -19.23
C GLY A 56 -5.65 -4.60 -17.79
N LEU A 57 -5.67 -3.52 -17.00
CA LEU A 57 -5.30 -3.54 -15.59
C LEU A 57 -6.53 -3.86 -14.74
N LYS A 58 -6.44 -4.87 -13.87
CA LYS A 58 -7.49 -5.09 -12.87
C LYS A 58 -7.48 -3.93 -11.87
N TYR A 59 -8.62 -3.28 -11.70
CA TYR A 59 -8.74 -2.13 -10.81
C TYR A 59 -9.53 -2.46 -9.55
N VAL A 60 -9.06 -1.97 -8.40
CA VAL A 60 -9.83 -1.97 -7.13
C VAL A 60 -9.60 -0.63 -6.42
N ASN A 61 -10.69 -0.02 -5.93
CA ASN A 61 -10.63 1.12 -5.02
C ASN A 61 -11.08 0.69 -3.62
N VAL A 62 -10.19 0.81 -2.63
CA VAL A 62 -10.51 0.62 -1.21
C VAL A 62 -10.11 1.89 -0.46
N PRO A 63 -11.05 2.81 -0.20
CA PRO A 63 -10.75 4.06 0.48
C PRO A 63 -10.08 3.85 1.84
N LEU A 64 -8.90 4.42 2.02
CA LEU A 64 -8.16 4.39 3.29
C LEU A 64 -8.10 5.79 3.89
N LYS A 65 -9.04 6.06 4.78
CA LYS A 65 -9.08 7.29 5.59
C LYS A 65 -8.34 7.05 6.91
N LEU A 66 -7.37 7.91 7.22
CA LEU A 66 -6.55 7.76 8.43
C LEU A 66 -7.36 8.00 9.72
N GLU A 67 -8.41 8.82 9.65
CA GLU A 67 -9.33 9.10 10.75
C GLU A 67 -10.18 7.88 11.16
N ASP A 68 -10.54 7.04 10.19
CA ASP A 68 -11.37 5.85 10.37
C ASP A 68 -10.53 4.55 10.48
N LEU A 69 -9.20 4.67 10.54
CA LEU A 69 -8.32 3.52 10.48
C LEU A 69 -8.53 2.59 11.69
N ASN A 70 -8.85 1.34 11.39
CA ASN A 70 -9.04 0.26 12.35
C ASN A 70 -8.52 -1.08 11.76
N GLU A 71 -8.52 -2.13 12.58
CA GLU A 71 -8.04 -3.46 12.18
C GLU A 71 -8.82 -4.04 10.98
N GLU A 72 -10.13 -3.84 10.94
CA GLU A 72 -11.01 -4.38 9.89
C GLU A 72 -10.68 -3.77 8.54
N LEU A 73 -10.55 -2.43 8.47
CA LEU A 73 -10.20 -1.69 7.27
C LEU A 73 -8.78 -2.06 6.77
N ILE A 74 -7.83 -2.18 7.69
CA ILE A 74 -6.47 -2.66 7.34
C ILE A 74 -6.55 -4.06 6.71
N THR A 75 -7.31 -4.97 7.34
CA THR A 75 -7.47 -6.34 6.86
C THR A 75 -8.15 -6.40 5.49
N GLU A 76 -9.15 -5.56 5.26
CA GLU A 76 -9.83 -5.42 3.97
C GLU A 76 -8.85 -5.00 2.88
N VAL A 77 -8.07 -3.94 3.12
CA VAL A 77 -7.08 -3.45 2.17
C VAL A 77 -6.00 -4.50 1.89
N LEU A 78 -5.47 -5.16 2.92
CA LEU A 78 -4.46 -6.22 2.74
C LEU A 78 -5.02 -7.43 1.98
N LYS A 79 -6.28 -7.80 2.22
CA LYS A 79 -6.95 -8.87 1.48
C LYS A 79 -7.17 -8.48 0.02
N ALA A 80 -7.61 -7.26 -0.24
CA ALA A 80 -7.73 -6.74 -1.61
C ALA A 80 -6.38 -6.79 -2.32
N LEU A 81 -5.33 -6.25 -1.68
CA LEU A 81 -3.97 -6.26 -2.21
C LEU A 81 -3.48 -7.69 -2.50
N LYS A 82 -3.72 -8.64 -1.59
CA LYS A 82 -3.29 -10.04 -1.76
C LYS A 82 -3.98 -10.75 -2.93
N THR A 83 -5.25 -10.44 -3.20
CA THR A 83 -6.04 -11.09 -4.26
C THR A 83 -5.85 -10.47 -5.65
N LEU A 84 -5.20 -9.31 -5.73
CA LEU A 84 -4.92 -8.64 -6.99
C LEU A 84 -3.79 -9.36 -7.78
N PRO A 85 -3.95 -9.53 -9.11
CA PRO A 85 -2.89 -10.03 -9.98
C PRO A 85 -1.60 -9.21 -9.87
N LYS A 86 -0.45 -9.88 -9.82
CA LYS A 86 0.87 -9.23 -9.67
C LYS A 86 1.55 -9.05 -11.04
N PRO A 87 2.37 -8.00 -11.23
CA PRO A 87 2.68 -6.93 -10.27
C PRO A 87 1.51 -5.96 -10.04
N THR A 88 1.34 -5.49 -8.79
CA THR A 88 0.31 -4.52 -8.40
C THR A 88 0.93 -3.14 -8.21
N LEU A 89 0.30 -2.11 -8.78
CA LEU A 89 0.57 -0.71 -8.49
C LEU A 89 -0.42 -0.22 -7.42
N VAL A 90 0.07 0.22 -6.26
CA VAL A 90 -0.77 0.78 -5.19
C VAL A 90 -0.56 2.28 -5.10
N HIS A 91 -1.63 3.05 -5.10
CA HIS A 91 -1.50 4.51 -5.07
C HIS A 91 -2.47 5.19 -4.10
N CYS A 92 -2.12 6.42 -3.75
CA CYS A 92 -2.95 7.34 -2.98
C CYS A 92 -2.60 8.78 -3.40
N ALA A 93 -3.01 9.82 -2.67
CA ALA A 93 -2.66 11.20 -3.07
C ALA A 93 -1.14 11.46 -3.16
N ALA A 94 -0.36 11.03 -2.17
CA ALA A 94 1.04 11.44 -1.99
C ALA A 94 1.97 10.29 -1.56
N ALA A 95 1.69 9.07 -1.98
CA ALA A 95 2.44 7.84 -1.67
C ALA A 95 2.55 7.42 -0.19
N MET A 96 2.03 8.22 0.75
CA MET A 96 2.11 7.96 2.20
C MET A 96 1.33 6.69 2.59
N ARG A 97 0.04 6.65 2.26
CA ARG A 97 -0.87 5.54 2.58
C ARG A 97 -0.51 4.26 1.82
N SER A 98 -0.19 4.38 0.53
CA SER A 98 0.15 3.24 -0.33
C SER A 98 1.44 2.57 0.14
N THR A 99 2.46 3.35 0.51
CA THR A 99 3.70 2.80 1.05
C THR A 99 3.51 2.19 2.45
N GLY A 100 2.73 2.82 3.32
CA GLY A 100 2.39 2.24 4.63
C GLY A 100 1.71 0.88 4.51
N ILE A 101 0.70 0.75 3.65
CA ILE A 101 0.01 -0.51 3.37
C ILE A 101 0.95 -1.55 2.75
N ALA A 102 1.79 -1.15 1.79
CA ALA A 102 2.73 -2.06 1.15
C ALA A 102 3.75 -2.64 2.14
N LEU A 103 4.30 -1.79 3.02
CA LEU A 103 5.21 -2.22 4.08
C LEU A 103 4.52 -3.14 5.07
N LEU A 104 3.27 -2.84 5.45
CA LEU A 104 2.49 -3.69 6.33
C LEU A 104 2.19 -5.06 5.70
N SER A 105 1.83 -5.09 4.40
CA SER A 105 1.61 -6.34 3.65
C SER A 105 2.85 -7.23 3.70
N ILE A 106 4.01 -6.64 3.42
CA ILE A 106 5.29 -7.35 3.50
C ILE A 106 5.57 -7.86 4.89
N ALA A 107 5.38 -7.03 5.91
CA ALA A 107 5.69 -7.40 7.28
C ALA A 107 4.83 -8.58 7.75
N VAL A 108 3.55 -8.59 7.36
CA VAL A 108 2.64 -9.71 7.61
C VAL A 108 3.06 -10.96 6.83
N GLU A 109 3.41 -10.82 5.54
CA GLU A 109 3.81 -11.92 4.67
C GLU A 109 5.13 -12.58 5.10
N GLU A 110 6.12 -11.77 5.49
CA GLU A 110 7.47 -12.20 5.88
C GLU A 110 7.58 -12.49 7.39
N GLY A 111 6.54 -12.23 8.19
CA GLY A 111 6.57 -12.45 9.64
C GLY A 111 7.50 -11.50 10.38
N LEU A 112 7.64 -10.26 9.91
CA LEU A 112 8.57 -9.28 10.46
C LEU A 112 8.06 -8.69 11.78
N THR A 113 8.97 -8.43 12.70
CA THR A 113 8.68 -7.62 13.88
C THR A 113 8.46 -6.14 13.48
N PRO A 114 7.84 -5.33 14.35
CA PRO A 114 7.75 -3.88 14.13
C PRO A 114 9.10 -3.23 13.85
N GLU A 115 10.16 -3.62 14.56
CA GLU A 115 11.52 -3.08 14.39
C GLU A 115 12.10 -3.44 13.02
N GLN A 116 11.92 -4.70 12.59
CA GLN A 116 12.36 -5.17 11.27
C GLN A 116 11.59 -4.46 10.15
N THR A 117 10.29 -4.23 10.35
CA THR A 117 9.44 -3.49 9.41
C THR A 117 9.92 -2.05 9.24
N LEU A 118 10.23 -1.37 10.35
CA LEU A 118 10.78 -0.01 10.33
C LEU A 118 12.17 0.04 9.70
N ALA A 119 13.03 -0.94 9.98
CA ALA A 119 14.34 -1.05 9.33
C ALA A 119 14.20 -1.21 7.80
N LYS A 120 13.26 -2.05 7.34
CA LYS A 120 12.97 -2.24 5.91
C LYS A 120 12.43 -0.96 5.27
N ALA A 121 11.53 -0.24 5.96
CA ALA A 121 11.03 1.06 5.50
C ALA A 121 12.16 2.07 5.29
N ARG A 122 13.11 2.16 6.24
CA ARG A 122 14.29 3.02 6.13
C ARG A 122 15.19 2.66 4.96
N ASN A 123 15.44 1.36 4.75
CA ASN A 123 16.23 0.88 3.61
C ASN A 123 15.59 1.19 2.25
N LEU A 124 14.26 1.26 2.19
CA LEU A 124 13.51 1.65 0.99
C LEU A 124 13.45 3.18 0.79
N GLY A 125 14.18 3.96 1.60
CA GLY A 125 14.17 5.42 1.54
C GLY A 125 12.92 6.06 2.13
N PHE A 126 12.09 5.28 2.84
CA PHE A 126 10.86 5.75 3.46
C PHE A 126 11.12 6.08 4.94
N SER A 127 11.63 7.29 5.19
CA SER A 127 11.83 7.84 6.54
C SER A 127 10.55 8.39 7.17
N VAL A 128 9.37 8.20 6.55
CA VAL A 128 8.10 8.79 6.98
C VAL A 128 7.70 8.36 8.41
N PHE A 129 8.16 7.21 8.89
CA PHE A 129 7.94 6.80 10.28
C PHE A 129 8.78 7.57 11.30
N GLU A 130 9.82 8.29 10.86
CA GLU A 130 10.65 9.16 11.71
C GLU A 130 10.09 10.59 11.82
N HIS A 131 9.06 10.94 11.03
CA HIS A 131 8.41 12.24 11.13
C HIS A 131 7.23 12.23 12.11
N SER A 132 7.17 13.27 12.95
CA SER A 132 6.18 13.58 14.00
C SER A 132 4.69 13.64 13.59
N PHE A 133 4.31 13.15 12.41
CA PHE A 133 2.95 13.18 11.87
C PHE A 133 2.17 11.86 12.04
N VAL A 134 2.84 10.76 12.39
CA VAL A 134 2.19 9.49 12.72
C VAL A 134 1.82 9.50 14.21
N SER A 135 0.52 9.57 14.51
CA SER A 135 0.04 9.58 15.90
C SER A 135 0.47 8.31 16.66
N GLN A 136 0.68 8.41 17.97
CA GLN A 136 1.00 7.24 18.79
C GLN A 136 -0.10 6.17 18.71
N ARG A 137 -1.37 6.58 18.56
CA ARG A 137 -2.49 5.66 18.30
C ARG A 137 -2.27 4.84 17.04
N LEU A 138 -1.86 5.48 15.94
CA LEU A 138 -1.60 4.79 14.67
C LEU A 138 -0.41 3.83 14.80
N LYS A 139 0.66 4.23 15.51
CA LYS A 139 1.79 3.32 15.76
C LYS A 139 1.37 2.10 16.56
N ASN A 140 0.62 2.28 17.64
CA ASN A 140 0.13 1.17 18.46
C ASN A 140 -0.77 0.23 17.65
N LEU A 141 -1.70 0.78 16.86
CA LEU A 141 -2.56 -0.03 15.99
C LEU A 141 -1.75 -0.90 15.03
N LEU A 142 -0.70 -0.36 14.39
CA LEU A 142 0.15 -1.13 13.48
C LEU A 142 0.96 -2.19 14.21
N VAL A 143 1.48 -1.89 15.40
CA VAL A 143 2.20 -2.86 16.25
C VAL A 143 1.27 -3.99 16.68
N ASP A 144 0.07 -3.67 17.18
CA ASP A 144 -0.93 -4.64 17.60
C ASP A 144 -1.37 -5.52 16.42
N TYR A 145 -1.57 -4.92 15.25
CA TYR A 145 -1.87 -5.65 14.03
C TYR A 145 -0.76 -6.65 13.66
N LEU A 146 0.50 -6.20 13.66
CA LEU A 146 1.64 -7.07 13.37
C LEU A 146 1.77 -8.20 14.38
N ASN A 147 1.65 -7.91 15.68
CA ASN A 147 1.73 -8.95 16.71
C ASN A 147 0.64 -10.02 16.56
N LYS A 148 -0.55 -9.63 16.07
CA LYS A 148 -1.70 -10.53 15.89
C LYS A 148 -1.65 -11.31 14.57
N HIS A 149 -1.14 -10.71 13.50
CA HIS A 149 -1.25 -11.23 12.14
C HIS A 149 0.06 -11.62 11.48
N SER A 150 1.20 -11.14 11.99
CA SER A 150 2.49 -11.72 11.61
C SER A 150 2.52 -13.14 12.17
N LYS A 151 2.84 -14.12 11.32
CA LYS A 151 3.27 -15.41 11.84
C LYS A 151 4.58 -15.12 12.52
N VAL A 152 4.56 -14.87 13.84
CA VAL A 152 5.76 -14.89 14.64
C VAL A 152 6.42 -16.21 14.26
N ALA A 153 7.59 -16.15 13.62
CA ALA A 153 8.52 -17.25 13.68
C ALA A 153 8.80 -17.38 15.18
N VAL A 154 8.01 -18.21 15.85
CA VAL A 154 8.28 -18.64 17.21
C VAL A 154 9.66 -19.23 17.09
N GLY A 155 10.65 -18.44 17.51
CA GLY A 155 12.02 -18.87 17.66
C GLY A 155 11.96 -20.13 18.48
N THR A 156 12.06 -21.25 17.79
CA THR A 156 12.09 -22.56 18.39
C THR A 156 13.51 -22.70 18.89
N ILE A 157 13.62 -22.57 20.23
CA ILE A 157 14.70 -22.99 21.13
C ILE A 157 15.96 -22.11 21.10
#